data_AF-A0AAV7JHE3-F1
#
_entry.id   AF-A0AAV7JHE3-F1
#
_cell.length_a   1.000
_cell.length_b   1.000
_cell.length_c   1.000
_cell.angle_alpha   90.00
_cell.angle_beta   90.00
_cell.angle_gamma   90.00
#
_symmetry.space_group_name_H-M   'P 1'
#
loop_
_entity.id
_entity.type
_entity.pdbx_description
1 polymer ?
#
loop_
_entity_poly.entity_id
_entity_poly.type
_entity_poly.pdbx_seq_one_letter_code
_entity_poly.pdbx_strand_id
1 'polypeptide(L)'
;MSTFTLQMGFPVIKVSSKMDGATRVLIVQQSKFNADGSPPDPTFQWIVPVTIGTETDPNKHSFVLESAEKEIRLEGVSAHECLSLNPDVKQLKLTPDRLGLHNDLYAQAKAGIISTTDLLETVQSMTHETLYTVWQTLAGSVSALHNLMSHTPHQNSYKRFGRDIFKGMASKIGWDQKDNENPLDTMLRPIVIGAMLLYEDEAYLAVAKEKFWNHMNGTETLSADLRSAVYCCQARMEGAKVLQTLINLMKSTDLEEEPVGIIPSLGSVREPELIKQVLELSMSNDIRSQDMDTCVAGCLATAKGKELAWEFVKQNWKAIKRLRLTLIVLTTW
;
A
#
# COMPACT_ATOMS: atom_id res chain seq x y z
N MET A 1 26.69 10.84 -12.62
CA MET A 1 25.47 11.58 -12.18
C MET A 1 24.62 12.08 -13.35
N SER A 2 25.20 12.60 -14.44
CA SER A 2 24.43 13.09 -15.60
C SER A 2 23.37 12.12 -16.13
N THR A 3 23.67 10.82 -16.19
CA THR A 3 22.71 9.78 -16.63
C THR A 3 21.53 9.57 -15.67
N PHE A 4 21.61 10.04 -14.43
CA PHE A 4 20.49 9.97 -13.47
C PHE A 4 19.70 11.28 -13.40
N THR A 5 20.29 12.40 -13.83
CA THR A 5 19.68 13.73 -13.66
C THR A 5 19.16 14.34 -14.96
N LEU A 6 19.65 13.89 -16.13
CA LEU A 6 19.33 14.49 -17.43
C LEU A 6 18.37 13.64 -18.29
N GLN A 7 18.02 12.44 -17.86
CA GLN A 7 17.07 11.57 -18.55
C GLN A 7 15.98 11.09 -17.59
N MET A 8 14.79 10.89 -18.11
CA MET A 8 13.63 10.45 -17.31
C MET A 8 13.70 8.95 -16.97
N GLY A 9 13.11 8.58 -15.84
CA GLY A 9 12.98 7.19 -15.42
C GLY A 9 14.23 6.65 -14.71
N PHE A 10 14.28 5.33 -14.56
CA PHE A 10 15.34 4.61 -13.84
C PHE A 10 15.59 3.24 -14.48
N PRO A 11 16.80 2.66 -14.27
CA PRO A 11 17.11 1.33 -14.80
C PRO A 11 16.51 0.22 -13.92
N VAL A 12 16.11 -0.89 -14.54
CA VAL A 12 15.98 -2.19 -13.89
C VAL A 12 17.22 -3.01 -14.19
N ILE A 13 17.77 -3.68 -13.17
CA ILE A 13 18.93 -4.55 -13.31
C ILE A 13 18.46 -6.00 -13.32
N LYS A 14 18.69 -6.69 -14.43
CA LYS A 14 18.42 -8.12 -14.57
C LYS A 14 19.71 -8.89 -14.41
N VAL A 15 19.71 -9.90 -13.55
CA VAL A 15 20.85 -10.80 -13.37
C VAL A 15 20.44 -12.21 -13.73
N SER A 16 21.18 -12.82 -14.65
CA SER A 16 21.09 -14.25 -14.92
C SER A 16 22.38 -14.92 -14.49
N SER A 17 22.31 -16.16 -14.02
CA SER A 17 23.47 -16.89 -13.52
C SER A 17 23.56 -18.28 -14.13
N LYS A 18 24.77 -18.73 -14.45
CA LYS A 18 25.09 -20.10 -14.85
C LYS A 18 26.38 -20.57 -14.18
N MET A 19 26.54 -21.87 -14.01
CA MET A 19 27.80 -22.45 -13.53
C MET A 19 28.70 -22.80 -14.71
N ASP A 20 29.99 -22.49 -14.56
CA ASP A 20 31.09 -22.87 -15.44
C ASP A 20 32.19 -23.51 -14.58
N GLY A 21 32.11 -24.83 -14.40
CA GLY A 21 32.94 -25.55 -13.42
C GLY A 21 32.70 -25.06 -11.98
N ALA A 22 33.76 -24.58 -11.32
CA ALA A 22 33.71 -24.01 -9.97
C ALA A 22 33.38 -22.50 -9.94
N THR A 23 33.13 -21.89 -11.10
CA THR A 23 32.91 -20.46 -11.25
C THR A 23 31.45 -20.19 -11.57
N ARG A 24 30.84 -19.26 -10.83
CA ARG A 24 29.50 -18.75 -11.13
C ARG A 24 29.60 -17.55 -12.06
N VAL A 25 29.08 -17.68 -13.28
CA VAL A 25 29.07 -16.63 -14.29
C VAL A 25 27.73 -15.92 -14.23
N LEU A 26 27.77 -14.60 -14.05
CA LEU A 26 26.61 -13.72 -14.01
C LEU A 26 26.59 -12.84 -15.25
N ILE A 27 25.44 -12.74 -15.91
CA ILE A 27 25.19 -11.73 -16.94
C ILE A 27 24.29 -10.68 -16.30
N VAL A 28 24.84 -9.50 -16.09
CA VAL A 28 24.16 -8.34 -15.50
C VAL A 28 23.75 -7.41 -16.63
N GLN A 29 22.46 -7.17 -16.78
CA GLN A 29 21.88 -6.36 -17.85
C GLN A 29 21.09 -5.19 -17.24
N GLN A 30 21.09 -4.05 -17.92
CA GLN A 30 20.24 -2.91 -17.59
C GLN A 30 19.28 -2.59 -18.72
N SER A 31 18.08 -2.14 -18.37
CA SER A 31 17.12 -1.56 -19.29
C SER A 31 16.26 -0.53 -18.55
N LYS A 32 15.60 0.37 -19.28
CA LYS A 32 14.65 1.30 -18.66
C LYS A 32 13.46 0.53 -18.09
N PHE A 33 13.11 0.78 -16.82
CA PHE A 33 11.87 0.26 -16.27
C PHE A 33 10.67 1.07 -16.75
N ASN A 34 9.69 0.38 -17.35
CA ASN A 34 8.43 0.97 -17.79
C ASN A 34 7.28 0.35 -16.98
N ALA A 35 6.64 1.16 -16.13
CA ALA A 35 5.59 0.69 -15.23
C ALA A 35 4.30 0.23 -15.95
N ASP A 36 4.12 0.62 -17.22
CA ASP A 36 3.02 0.19 -18.08
C ASP A 36 3.30 -1.11 -18.83
N GLY A 37 4.49 -1.70 -18.65
CA GLY A 37 4.92 -2.92 -19.34
C GLY A 37 5.34 -2.72 -20.80
N SER A 38 5.42 -1.48 -21.28
CA SER A 38 5.90 -1.20 -22.63
C SER A 38 7.38 -1.63 -22.80
N PRO A 39 7.80 -2.10 -23.98
CA PRO A 39 9.19 -2.49 -24.21
C PRO A 39 10.17 -1.36 -23.88
N PRO A 40 11.32 -1.66 -23.26
CA PRO A 40 12.30 -0.63 -22.92
C PRO A 40 12.90 -0.01 -24.19
N ASP A 41 13.02 1.30 -24.21
CA ASP A 41 13.74 2.03 -25.25
C ASP A 41 15.25 1.81 -25.06
N PRO A 42 15.96 1.19 -26.04
CA PRO A 42 17.38 0.84 -25.91
C PRO A 42 18.31 2.05 -25.90
N THR A 43 17.81 3.25 -26.19
CA THR A 43 18.62 4.48 -26.13
C THR A 43 18.86 4.95 -24.70
N PHE A 44 18.05 4.48 -23.74
CA PHE A 44 18.23 4.81 -22.32
C PHE A 44 19.30 3.92 -21.69
N GLN A 45 20.34 4.56 -21.14
CA GLN A 45 21.44 3.88 -20.49
C GLN A 45 21.90 4.68 -19.27
N TRP A 46 22.20 3.98 -18.18
CA TRP A 46 22.70 4.57 -16.95
C TRP A 46 24.11 4.08 -16.64
N ILE A 47 24.89 4.92 -15.97
CA ILE A 47 26.16 4.51 -15.36
C ILE A 47 25.83 4.03 -13.94
N VAL A 48 25.56 2.74 -13.77
CA VAL A 48 25.04 2.18 -12.51
C VAL A 48 26.15 1.55 -11.69
N PRO A 49 26.45 2.04 -10.46
CA PRO A 49 27.31 1.31 -9.54
C PRO A 49 26.58 0.05 -9.04
N VAL A 50 27.21 -1.11 -9.20
CA VAL A 50 26.67 -2.41 -8.81
C VAL A 50 27.68 -3.11 -7.90
N THR A 51 27.21 -3.51 -6.73
CA THR A 51 27.92 -4.38 -5.79
C THR A 51 27.16 -5.69 -5.66
N ILE A 52 27.88 -6.80 -5.74
CA ILE A 52 27.33 -8.14 -5.57
C ILE A 52 27.82 -8.63 -4.21
N GLY A 53 26.88 -8.99 -3.36
CA GLY A 53 27.14 -9.68 -2.10
C GLY A 53 26.79 -11.16 -2.17
N THR A 54 27.42 -11.90 -1.28
CA THR A 54 27.19 -13.32 -0.99
C THR A 54 26.87 -13.47 0.50
N GLU A 55 26.40 -14.64 0.92
CA GLU A 55 26.05 -14.90 2.33
C GLU A 55 27.22 -14.66 3.28
N THR A 56 28.45 -14.83 2.79
CA THR A 56 29.69 -14.73 3.57
C THR A 56 30.46 -13.43 3.35
N ASP A 57 30.23 -12.74 2.24
CA ASP A 57 30.90 -11.50 1.87
C ASP A 57 29.91 -10.51 1.21
N PRO A 58 29.47 -9.46 1.94
CA PRO A 58 28.53 -8.48 1.40
C PRO A 58 29.15 -7.61 0.30
N ASN A 59 30.48 -7.61 0.13
CA ASN A 59 31.17 -6.83 -0.90
C ASN A 59 32.02 -7.74 -1.82
N LYS A 60 31.46 -8.91 -2.17
CA LYS A 60 32.16 -9.92 -2.97
C LYS A 60 32.70 -9.38 -4.31
N HIS A 61 31.95 -8.50 -4.97
CA HIS A 61 32.39 -7.87 -6.22
C HIS A 61 31.70 -6.54 -6.47
N SER A 62 32.45 -5.45 -6.69
CA SER A 62 31.90 -4.15 -7.09
C SER A 62 32.40 -3.73 -8.47
N PHE A 63 31.50 -3.15 -9.26
CA PHE A 63 31.82 -2.61 -10.58
C PHE A 63 30.85 -1.49 -10.97
N VAL A 64 31.20 -0.77 -12.02
CA VAL A 64 30.28 0.17 -12.68
C VAL A 64 29.76 -0.49 -13.96
N LEU A 65 28.44 -0.55 -14.11
CA LEU A 65 27.76 -0.98 -15.32
C LEU A 65 27.55 0.24 -16.21
N GLU A 66 28.44 0.40 -17.19
CA GLU A 66 28.43 1.52 -18.13
C GLU A 66 27.75 1.17 -19.46
N SER A 67 27.60 -0.12 -19.76
CA SER A 67 27.01 -0.70 -20.97
C SER A 67 25.65 -1.36 -20.69
N ALA A 68 24.91 -1.72 -21.74
CA ALA A 68 23.64 -2.43 -21.62
C ALA A 68 23.77 -3.77 -20.88
N GLU A 69 24.92 -4.44 -21.00
CA GLU A 69 25.22 -5.67 -20.28
C GLU A 69 26.70 -5.80 -19.92
N LYS A 70 26.98 -6.63 -18.91
CA LYS A 70 28.32 -7.00 -18.47
C LYS A 70 28.33 -8.42 -17.91
N GLU A 71 29.31 -9.22 -18.32
CA GLU A 71 29.58 -10.53 -17.73
C GLU A 71 30.50 -10.38 -16.50
N ILE A 72 30.14 -11.05 -15.40
CA ILE A 72 30.91 -11.12 -14.15
C ILE A 72 31.18 -12.57 -13.82
N ARG A 73 32.41 -12.91 -13.42
CA ARG A 73 32.81 -14.26 -13.02
C ARG A 73 33.16 -14.28 -11.54
N LEU A 74 32.45 -15.09 -10.76
CA LEU A 74 32.65 -15.24 -9.32
C LEU A 74 33.22 -16.63 -9.02
N GLU A 75 34.48 -16.68 -8.62
CA GLU A 75 35.15 -17.94 -8.22
C GLU A 75 34.74 -18.36 -6.80
N GLY A 76 34.50 -19.67 -6.62
CA GLY A 76 34.21 -20.26 -5.32
C GLY A 76 32.80 -19.95 -4.77
N VAL A 77 31.94 -19.33 -5.57
CA VAL A 77 30.53 -19.06 -5.23
C VAL A 77 29.67 -20.16 -5.84
N SER A 78 28.94 -20.89 -5.00
CA SER A 78 28.12 -22.01 -5.47
C SER A 78 26.82 -21.53 -6.13
N ALA A 79 26.15 -22.43 -6.87
CA ALA A 79 24.83 -22.16 -7.45
C ALA A 79 23.74 -21.93 -6.39
N HIS A 80 23.89 -22.56 -5.22
CA HIS A 80 22.92 -22.51 -4.12
C HIS A 80 23.14 -21.34 -3.15
N GLU A 81 24.31 -20.72 -3.21
CA GLU A 81 24.62 -19.55 -2.38
C GLU A 81 23.78 -18.35 -2.83
N CYS A 82 23.12 -17.70 -1.87
CA CYS A 82 22.31 -16.53 -2.16
C CYS A 82 23.18 -15.36 -2.63
N LEU A 83 22.71 -14.64 -3.65
CA LEU A 83 23.32 -13.41 -4.12
C LEU A 83 22.43 -12.23 -3.79
N SER A 84 23.04 -11.12 -3.40
CA SER A 84 22.36 -9.84 -3.22
C SER A 84 22.99 -8.79 -4.13
N LEU A 85 22.16 -7.92 -4.71
CA LEU A 85 22.62 -6.73 -5.42
C LEU A 85 22.56 -5.54 -4.49
N ASN A 86 23.62 -4.74 -4.48
CA ASN A 86 23.81 -3.55 -3.65
C ASN A 86 23.42 -3.78 -2.18
N PRO A 87 23.92 -4.83 -1.51
CA PRO A 87 23.59 -5.07 -0.11
C PRO A 87 24.12 -3.95 0.79
N ASP A 88 23.49 -3.77 1.95
CA ASP A 88 23.99 -2.87 2.98
C ASP A 88 25.29 -3.41 3.57
N VAL A 89 26.41 -2.77 3.23
CA VAL A 89 27.77 -3.17 3.63
C VAL A 89 27.98 -3.10 5.15
N LYS A 90 27.08 -2.43 5.90
CA LYS A 90 27.13 -2.40 7.37
C LYS A 90 26.62 -3.70 8.02
N GLN A 91 25.96 -4.58 7.28
CA GLN A 91 25.46 -5.86 7.78
C GLN A 91 26.44 -6.98 7.46
N LEU A 92 26.99 -7.62 8.51
CA LEU A 92 27.93 -8.75 8.38
C LEU A 92 27.28 -10.06 7.92
N LYS A 93 25.94 -10.12 7.89
CA LYS A 93 25.16 -11.22 7.32
C LYS A 93 24.10 -10.63 6.40
N LEU A 94 23.92 -11.23 5.24
CA LEU A 94 22.80 -10.93 4.36
C LEU A 94 21.50 -11.33 5.07
N THR A 95 20.85 -10.38 5.72
CA THR A 95 19.42 -10.49 5.98
C THR A 95 18.72 -10.19 4.66
N PRO A 96 17.81 -11.04 4.15
CA PRO A 96 17.08 -10.70 2.93
C PRO A 96 16.41 -9.35 3.10
N ASP A 97 16.67 -8.40 2.19
CA ASP A 97 15.92 -7.16 2.09
C ASP A 97 14.51 -7.48 1.60
N ARG A 98 13.67 -7.95 2.53
CA ARG A 98 12.31 -8.39 2.24
C ARG A 98 11.43 -7.23 1.76
N LEU A 99 11.77 -6.00 2.16
CA LEU A 99 11.09 -4.80 1.71
C LEU A 99 11.42 -4.50 0.24
N GLY A 100 12.71 -4.44 -0.10
CA GLY A 100 13.16 -4.25 -1.49
C GLY A 100 12.65 -5.35 -2.41
N LEU A 101 12.78 -6.61 -1.99
CA LEU A 101 12.28 -7.77 -2.75
C LEU A 101 10.78 -7.68 -3.02
N HIS A 102 9.96 -7.41 -1.99
CA HIS A 102 8.52 -7.29 -2.15
C HIS A 102 8.15 -6.13 -3.09
N ASN A 103 8.78 -4.97 -2.93
CA ASN A 103 8.51 -3.80 -3.78
C ASN A 103 8.88 -4.06 -5.25
N ASP A 104 10.02 -4.70 -5.50
CA ASP A 104 10.48 -5.03 -6.84
C ASP A 104 9.58 -6.06 -7.51
N LEU A 105 9.18 -7.11 -6.79
CA LEU A 105 8.25 -8.11 -7.30
C LEU A 105 6.87 -7.50 -7.58
N TYR A 106 6.38 -6.62 -6.69
CA TYR A 106 5.12 -5.93 -6.89
C TYR A 106 5.15 -5.00 -8.11
N ALA A 107 6.24 -4.24 -8.30
CA ALA A 107 6.43 -3.40 -9.46
C ALA A 107 6.53 -4.22 -10.76
N GLN A 108 7.26 -5.34 -10.74
CA GLN A 108 7.38 -6.24 -11.88
C GLN A 108 6.06 -6.92 -12.24
N ALA A 109 5.27 -7.34 -11.25
CA ALA A 109 3.95 -7.93 -11.47
C ALA A 109 3.00 -6.89 -12.12
N LYS A 110 3.02 -5.64 -11.63
CA LYS A 110 2.24 -4.54 -12.24
C LYS A 110 2.66 -4.23 -13.67
N ALA A 111 3.95 -4.32 -13.97
CA ALA A 111 4.50 -4.12 -15.31
C ALA A 111 4.32 -5.36 -16.22
N GLY A 112 3.73 -6.46 -15.73
CA GLY A 112 3.56 -7.70 -16.50
C GLY A 112 4.86 -8.48 -16.77
N ILE A 113 5.92 -8.20 -16.03
CA ILE A 113 7.24 -8.85 -16.17
C ILE A 113 7.24 -10.24 -15.50
N ILE A 114 6.60 -10.35 -14.34
CA ILE A 114 6.39 -11.61 -13.62
C ILE A 114 4.90 -11.89 -13.48
N SER A 115 4.53 -13.12 -13.14
CA SER A 115 3.13 -13.43 -12.87
C SER A 115 2.67 -12.83 -11.54
N THR A 116 1.41 -12.43 -11.45
CA THR A 116 0.81 -12.03 -10.16
C THR A 116 0.83 -13.18 -9.15
N THR A 117 0.84 -14.45 -9.61
CA THR A 117 0.96 -15.62 -8.75
C THR A 117 2.28 -15.64 -8.00
N ASP A 118 3.40 -15.36 -8.67
CA ASP A 118 4.74 -15.30 -8.03
C ASP A 118 4.77 -14.28 -6.89
N LEU A 119 4.12 -13.13 -7.09
CA LEU A 119 3.94 -12.12 -6.04
C LEU A 119 3.10 -12.65 -4.88
N LEU A 120 1.96 -13.31 -5.15
CA LEU A 120 1.07 -13.83 -4.11
C LEU A 120 1.73 -14.94 -3.28
N GLU A 121 2.48 -15.84 -3.90
CA GLU A 121 3.27 -16.87 -3.22
C GLU A 121 4.35 -16.23 -2.32
N THR A 122 5.02 -15.19 -2.81
CA THR A 122 5.99 -14.43 -2.00
C THR A 122 5.32 -13.79 -0.79
N VAL A 123 4.18 -13.11 -0.97
CA VAL A 123 3.39 -12.53 0.13
C VAL A 123 3.01 -13.60 1.16
N GLN A 124 2.61 -14.79 0.72
CA GLN A 124 2.25 -15.90 1.60
C GLN A 124 3.44 -16.41 2.44
N SER A 125 4.65 -16.40 1.88
CA SER A 125 5.87 -16.78 2.60
C SER A 125 6.26 -15.78 3.71
N MET A 126 5.74 -14.55 3.67
CA MET A 126 6.08 -13.46 4.59
C MET A 126 5.11 -13.33 5.78
N THR A 127 4.26 -14.32 6.04
CA THR A 127 3.28 -14.29 7.15
C THR A 127 3.88 -14.28 8.56
N HIS A 128 5.16 -14.64 8.68
CA HIS A 128 5.94 -14.57 9.93
C HIS A 128 6.84 -13.32 10.02
N GLU A 129 6.58 -12.30 9.21
CA GLU A 129 7.35 -11.06 9.21
C GLU A 129 7.32 -10.34 10.57
N THR A 130 8.43 -9.68 10.90
CA THR A 130 8.66 -8.95 12.14
C THR A 130 8.79 -7.44 11.94
N LEU A 131 9.14 -6.99 10.73
CA LEU A 131 9.36 -5.59 10.42
C LEU A 131 8.06 -4.88 10.05
N TYR A 132 7.80 -3.75 10.71
CA TYR A 132 6.65 -2.88 10.44
C TYR A 132 6.55 -2.47 8.97
N THR A 133 7.67 -2.04 8.38
CA THR A 133 7.72 -1.52 7.01
C THR A 133 7.33 -2.56 5.97
N VAL A 134 7.69 -3.82 6.19
CA VAL A 134 7.30 -4.93 5.30
C VAL A 134 5.80 -5.21 5.43
N TRP A 135 5.24 -5.24 6.63
CA TRP A 135 3.79 -5.37 6.81
C TRP A 135 3.01 -4.25 6.13
N GLN A 136 3.53 -3.02 6.18
CA GLN A 136 2.93 -1.88 5.51
C GLN A 136 2.89 -2.06 3.98
N THR A 137 3.98 -2.52 3.35
CA THR A 137 4.00 -2.77 1.90
C THR A 137 3.16 -3.98 1.50
N LEU A 138 3.18 -5.05 2.31
CA LEU A 138 2.30 -6.21 2.14
C LEU A 138 0.83 -5.76 2.13
N ALA A 139 0.38 -5.02 3.16
CA ALA A 139 -0.98 -4.48 3.22
C ALA A 139 -1.35 -3.63 2.01
N GLY A 140 -0.43 -2.75 1.57
CA GLY A 140 -0.62 -1.93 0.37
C GLY A 140 -0.86 -2.77 -0.90
N SER A 141 0.02 -3.74 -1.15
CA SER A 141 -0.05 -4.61 -2.34
C SER A 141 -1.28 -5.53 -2.33
N VAL A 142 -1.59 -6.17 -1.20
CA VAL A 142 -2.73 -7.07 -1.07
C VAL A 142 -4.05 -6.30 -1.17
N SER A 143 -4.13 -5.08 -0.64
CA SER A 143 -5.28 -4.18 -0.80
C SER A 143 -5.46 -3.69 -2.24
N ALA A 144 -4.38 -3.35 -2.94
CA ALA A 144 -4.45 -2.95 -4.34
C ALA A 144 -5.01 -4.08 -5.23
N LEU A 145 -4.53 -5.30 -5.03
CA LEU A 145 -5.04 -6.48 -5.71
C LEU A 145 -6.49 -6.82 -5.29
N HIS A 146 -6.88 -6.61 -4.02
CA HIS A 146 -8.27 -6.74 -3.58
C HIS A 146 -9.22 -5.86 -4.40
N ASN A 147 -8.82 -4.61 -4.66
CA ASN A 147 -9.62 -3.68 -5.45
C ASN A 147 -9.79 -4.15 -6.91
N LEU A 148 -8.79 -4.82 -7.49
CA LEU A 148 -8.87 -5.42 -8.81
C LEU A 148 -9.77 -6.67 -8.83
N MET A 149 -9.75 -7.45 -7.74
CA MET A 149 -10.57 -8.65 -7.60
C MET A 149 -12.03 -8.34 -7.24
N SER A 150 -12.34 -7.09 -6.89
CA SER A 150 -13.71 -6.66 -6.63
C SER A 150 -14.61 -6.90 -7.84
N HIS A 151 -15.82 -7.40 -7.62
CA HIS A 151 -16.79 -7.75 -8.67
C HIS A 151 -16.36 -8.89 -9.60
N THR A 152 -15.29 -9.61 -9.27
CA THR A 152 -14.95 -10.88 -9.94
C THR A 152 -15.51 -12.06 -9.15
N PRO A 153 -15.71 -13.25 -9.77
CA PRO A 153 -16.08 -14.48 -9.06
C PRO A 153 -15.09 -14.88 -7.95
N HIS A 154 -13.86 -14.36 -8.00
CA HIS A 154 -12.76 -14.67 -7.07
C HIS A 154 -12.67 -13.72 -5.88
N GLN A 155 -13.57 -12.74 -5.76
CA GLN A 155 -13.53 -11.76 -4.66
C GLN A 155 -13.52 -12.42 -3.28
N ASN A 156 -14.37 -13.44 -3.06
CA ASN A 156 -14.47 -14.12 -1.77
C ASN A 156 -13.25 -15.02 -1.49
N SER A 157 -12.72 -15.71 -2.50
CA SER A 157 -11.46 -16.46 -2.34
C SER A 157 -10.29 -15.52 -2.03
N TYR A 158 -10.27 -14.32 -2.63
CA TYR A 158 -9.24 -13.32 -2.36
C TYR A 158 -9.37 -12.72 -0.95
N LYS A 159 -10.59 -12.46 -0.47
CA LYS A 159 -10.82 -12.08 0.94
C LYS A 159 -10.30 -13.15 1.89
N ARG A 160 -10.52 -14.44 1.60
CA ARG A 160 -9.96 -15.54 2.40
C ARG A 160 -8.43 -15.49 2.42
N PHE A 161 -7.79 -15.35 1.27
CA PHE A 161 -6.33 -15.17 1.18
C PHE A 161 -5.86 -14.01 2.06
N GLY A 162 -6.49 -12.84 1.97
CA GLY A 162 -6.16 -11.69 2.82
C GLY A 162 -6.27 -12.01 4.32
N ARG A 163 -7.35 -12.68 4.76
CA ARG A 163 -7.47 -13.11 6.16
C ARG A 163 -6.34 -14.05 6.57
N ASP A 164 -5.98 -15.01 5.72
CA ASP A 164 -4.91 -15.97 6.01
C ASP A 164 -3.55 -15.28 6.17
N ILE A 165 -3.30 -14.19 5.43
CA ILE A 165 -2.08 -13.38 5.58
C ILE A 165 -2.04 -12.62 6.92
N PHE A 166 -3.12 -11.94 7.29
CA PHE A 166 -3.10 -10.99 8.41
C PHE A 166 -3.53 -11.57 9.75
N LYS A 167 -4.24 -12.70 9.79
CA LYS A 167 -4.84 -13.26 11.02
C LYS A 167 -3.82 -13.51 12.13
N GLY A 168 -2.64 -14.04 11.78
CA GLY A 168 -1.58 -14.33 12.76
C GLY A 168 -1.10 -13.06 13.45
N MET A 169 -0.78 -12.03 12.67
CA MET A 169 -0.32 -10.76 13.22
C MET A 169 -1.43 -9.99 13.93
N ALA A 170 -2.64 -9.96 13.38
CA ALA A 170 -3.79 -9.31 14.03
C ALA A 170 -4.08 -9.92 15.41
N SER A 171 -4.00 -11.24 15.55
CA SER A 171 -4.17 -11.93 16.83
C SER A 171 -3.05 -11.63 17.82
N LYS A 172 -1.80 -11.49 17.33
CA LYS A 172 -0.65 -11.12 18.16
C LYS A 172 -0.78 -9.70 18.70
N ILE A 173 -1.16 -8.75 17.85
CA ILE A 173 -1.26 -7.33 18.20
C ILE A 173 -2.48 -7.07 19.08
N GLY A 174 -3.67 -7.51 18.68
CA GLY A 174 -4.92 -7.29 19.40
C GLY A 174 -5.47 -5.86 19.25
N TRP A 175 -6.64 -5.61 19.84
CA TRP A 175 -7.39 -4.35 19.70
C TRP A 175 -6.90 -3.22 20.60
N ASP A 176 -6.36 -3.56 21.75
CA ASP A 176 -6.05 -2.62 22.82
C ASP A 176 -4.54 -2.57 23.06
N GLN A 177 -4.03 -1.41 23.46
CA GLN A 177 -2.62 -1.22 23.75
C GLN A 177 -2.21 -2.02 24.99
N LYS A 178 -1.03 -2.66 24.91
CA LYS A 178 -0.46 -3.43 26.02
C LYS A 178 0.55 -2.59 26.80
N ASP A 179 0.77 -2.97 28.06
CA ASP A 179 1.82 -2.37 28.88
C ASP A 179 3.20 -2.60 28.26
N ASN A 180 4.01 -1.54 28.17
CA ASN A 180 5.34 -1.56 27.54
C ASN A 180 5.33 -2.06 26.07
N GLU A 181 4.25 -1.82 25.34
CA GLU A 181 4.15 -2.18 23.92
C GLU A 181 5.20 -1.44 23.08
N ASN A 182 5.79 -2.15 22.12
CA ASN A 182 6.65 -1.56 21.12
C ASN A 182 5.86 -0.53 20.29
N PRO A 183 6.32 0.73 20.13
CA PRO A 183 5.64 1.72 19.30
C PRO A 183 5.31 1.25 17.88
N LEU A 184 6.15 0.38 17.31
CA LEU A 184 5.89 -0.21 15.98
C LEU A 184 4.69 -1.18 15.99
N ASP A 185 4.44 -1.88 17.09
CA ASP A 185 3.26 -2.72 17.26
C ASP A 185 1.99 -1.85 17.35
N THR A 186 2.08 -0.69 18.02
CA THR A 186 1.01 0.31 18.03
C THR A 186 0.67 0.78 16.61
N MET A 187 1.69 1.07 15.79
CA MET A 187 1.52 1.47 14.39
C MET A 187 1.03 0.32 13.49
N LEU A 188 1.39 -0.94 13.79
CA LEU A 188 0.90 -2.11 13.06
C LEU A 188 -0.59 -2.36 13.29
N ARG A 189 -1.10 -2.06 14.48
CA ARG A 189 -2.48 -2.35 14.87
C ARG A 189 -3.53 -1.87 13.86
N PRO A 190 -3.59 -0.59 13.45
CA PRO A 190 -4.58 -0.14 12.48
C PRO A 190 -4.42 -0.80 11.10
N ILE A 191 -3.21 -1.21 10.72
CA ILE A 191 -2.94 -1.91 9.45
C ILE A 191 -3.56 -3.30 9.48
N VAL A 192 -3.23 -4.10 10.50
CA VAL A 192 -3.64 -5.51 10.56
C VAL A 192 -5.11 -5.66 10.92
N ILE A 193 -5.64 -4.83 11.82
CA ILE A 193 -7.08 -4.80 12.12
C ILE A 193 -7.85 -4.29 10.91
N GLY A 194 -7.40 -3.20 10.28
CA GLY A 194 -8.00 -2.67 9.06
C GLY A 194 -8.07 -3.72 7.96
N ALA A 195 -7.02 -4.53 7.79
CA ALA A 195 -7.02 -5.66 6.87
C ALA A 195 -8.09 -6.71 7.23
N MET A 196 -8.19 -7.13 8.50
CA MET A 196 -9.24 -8.09 8.93
C MET A 196 -10.65 -7.56 8.66
N LEU A 197 -10.88 -6.25 8.86
CA LEU A 197 -12.17 -5.59 8.55
C LEU A 197 -12.41 -5.42 7.05
N LEU A 198 -11.38 -5.17 6.25
CA LEU A 198 -11.47 -5.07 4.79
C LEU A 198 -11.80 -6.44 4.18
N TYR A 199 -11.19 -7.49 4.70
CA TYR A 199 -11.39 -8.87 4.26
C TYR A 199 -12.53 -9.58 4.98
N GLU A 200 -13.35 -8.85 5.73
CA GLU A 200 -14.61 -9.33 6.32
C GLU A 200 -14.44 -10.60 7.18
N ASP A 201 -13.46 -10.56 8.10
CA ASP A 201 -13.40 -11.56 9.16
C ASP A 201 -14.52 -11.33 10.18
N GLU A 202 -15.42 -12.31 10.31
CA GLU A 202 -16.66 -12.18 11.10
C GLU A 202 -16.41 -11.82 12.56
N ALA A 203 -15.36 -12.37 13.18
CA ALA A 203 -15.04 -12.08 14.59
C ALA A 203 -14.58 -10.63 14.75
N TYR A 204 -13.73 -10.14 13.84
CA TYR A 204 -13.28 -8.76 13.85
C TYR A 204 -14.41 -7.78 13.50
N LEU A 205 -15.33 -8.14 12.60
CA LEU A 205 -16.51 -7.32 12.29
C LEU A 205 -17.43 -7.15 13.50
N ALA A 206 -17.65 -8.22 14.28
CA ALA A 206 -18.46 -8.18 15.50
C ALA A 206 -17.85 -7.25 16.55
N VAL A 207 -16.54 -7.37 16.82
CA VAL A 207 -15.82 -6.52 17.77
C VAL A 207 -15.80 -5.06 17.30
N ALA A 208 -15.59 -4.81 16.00
CA ALA A 208 -15.63 -3.45 15.45
C ALA A 208 -16.99 -2.79 15.66
N LYS A 209 -18.08 -3.55 15.50
CA LYS A 209 -19.43 -3.05 15.71
C LYS A 209 -19.68 -2.69 17.18
N GLU A 210 -19.29 -3.56 18.09
CA GLU A 210 -19.39 -3.31 19.53
C GLU A 210 -18.59 -2.07 19.93
N LYS A 211 -17.30 -2.02 19.59
CA LYS A 211 -16.43 -0.87 19.92
C LYS A 211 -16.93 0.44 19.30
N PHE A 212 -17.47 0.41 18.08
CA PHE A 212 -18.07 1.60 17.46
C PHE A 212 -19.25 2.13 18.28
N TRP A 213 -20.23 1.28 18.58
CA TRP A 213 -21.43 1.73 19.29
C TRP A 213 -21.14 2.08 20.75
N ASN A 214 -20.23 1.36 21.41
CA ASN A 214 -19.77 1.72 22.75
C ASN A 214 -19.11 3.10 22.76
N HIS A 215 -18.35 3.42 21.71
CA HIS A 215 -17.74 4.74 21.54
C HIS A 215 -18.75 5.85 21.28
N MET A 216 -19.71 5.63 20.37
CA MET A 216 -20.76 6.61 20.07
C MET A 216 -21.68 6.87 21.27
N ASN A 217 -21.85 5.89 22.16
CA ASN A 217 -22.64 6.01 23.38
C ASN A 217 -21.83 6.53 24.59
N GLY A 218 -20.54 6.79 24.43
CA GLY A 218 -19.66 7.27 25.51
C GLY A 218 -19.33 6.24 26.59
N THR A 219 -19.63 4.95 26.37
CA THR A 219 -19.33 3.87 27.32
C THR A 219 -17.88 3.42 27.29
N GLU A 220 -17.22 3.53 26.12
CA GLU A 220 -15.80 3.23 25.94
C GLU A 220 -15.18 4.25 24.97
N THR A 221 -13.86 4.43 25.01
CA THR A 221 -13.18 5.30 24.03
C THR A 221 -12.48 4.44 22.98
N LEU A 222 -12.87 4.61 21.72
CA LEU A 222 -12.15 4.00 20.61
C LEU A 222 -10.84 4.74 20.37
N SER A 223 -9.73 4.00 20.36
CA SER A 223 -8.40 4.54 20.05
C SER A 223 -8.40 5.27 18.71
N ALA A 224 -7.76 6.45 18.68
CA ALA A 224 -7.73 7.33 17.51
C ALA A 224 -7.24 6.61 16.24
N ASP A 225 -6.19 5.80 16.36
CA ASP A 225 -5.60 5.05 15.25
C ASP A 225 -6.60 4.06 14.60
N LEU A 226 -7.57 3.57 15.38
CA LEU A 226 -8.56 2.59 14.91
C LEU A 226 -9.84 3.22 14.37
N ARG A 227 -10.09 4.52 14.64
CA ARG A 227 -11.34 5.19 14.27
C ARG A 227 -11.61 5.07 12.78
N SER A 228 -10.64 5.42 11.94
CA SER A 228 -10.82 5.34 10.47
C SER A 228 -11.23 3.94 10.00
N ALA A 229 -10.53 2.89 10.45
CA ALA A 229 -10.82 1.52 10.04
C ALA A 229 -12.19 1.04 10.53
N VAL A 230 -12.54 1.32 11.78
CA VAL A 230 -13.81 0.92 12.39
C VAL A 230 -14.98 1.72 11.81
N TYR A 231 -14.83 3.03 11.63
CA TYR A 231 -15.86 3.89 11.07
C TYR A 231 -16.16 3.52 9.61
N CYS A 232 -15.11 3.34 8.79
CA CYS A 232 -15.25 2.83 7.41
C CYS A 232 -15.95 1.46 7.39
N CYS A 233 -15.61 0.57 8.33
CA CYS A 233 -16.26 -0.72 8.46
C CYS A 233 -17.75 -0.57 8.76
N GLN A 234 -18.13 0.19 9.78
CA GLN A 234 -19.53 0.33 10.17
C GLN A 234 -20.35 1.09 9.11
N ALA A 235 -19.76 2.07 8.42
CA ALA A 235 -20.41 2.76 7.30
C ALA A 235 -20.75 1.78 6.15
N ARG A 236 -19.89 0.79 5.89
CA ARG A 236 -20.17 -0.28 4.91
C ARG A 236 -21.28 -1.23 5.35
N MET A 237 -21.44 -1.46 6.65
CA MET A 237 -22.29 -2.52 7.21
C MET A 237 -23.68 -2.02 7.62
N GLU A 238 -23.78 -0.82 8.21
CA GLU A 238 -25.03 -0.25 8.72
C GLU A 238 -25.46 1.04 7.98
N GLY A 239 -24.74 1.41 6.91
CA GLY A 239 -25.16 2.42 5.92
C GLY A 239 -25.68 3.71 6.54
N ALA A 240 -26.97 4.00 6.33
CA ALA A 240 -27.63 5.25 6.70
C ALA A 240 -27.52 5.58 8.20
N LYS A 241 -27.64 4.57 9.07
CA LYS A 241 -27.60 4.77 10.52
C LYS A 241 -26.23 5.28 10.98
N VAL A 242 -25.17 4.67 10.45
CA VAL A 242 -23.79 5.08 10.76
C VAL A 242 -23.45 6.40 10.09
N LEU A 243 -23.87 6.61 8.84
CA LEU A 243 -23.65 7.85 8.14
C LEU A 243 -24.21 9.05 8.92
N GLN A 244 -25.47 8.96 9.37
CA GLN A 244 -26.08 10.04 10.15
C GLN A 244 -25.37 10.26 11.49
N THR A 245 -24.95 9.18 12.15
CA THR A 245 -24.20 9.25 13.41
C THR A 245 -22.88 9.99 13.22
N LEU A 246 -22.12 9.66 12.16
CA LEU A 246 -20.85 10.29 11.83
C LEU A 246 -21.01 11.76 11.42
N ILE A 247 -22.05 12.10 10.65
CA ILE A 247 -22.36 13.51 10.30
C ILE A 247 -22.69 14.31 11.57
N ASN A 248 -23.46 13.75 12.49
CA ASN A 248 -23.79 14.43 13.75
C ASN A 248 -22.53 14.65 14.59
N LEU A 249 -21.68 13.62 14.72
CA LEU A 249 -20.43 13.70 15.46
C LEU A 249 -19.51 14.78 14.89
N MET A 250 -19.35 14.82 13.57
CA MET A 250 -18.58 15.85 12.85
C MET A 250 -19.08 17.26 13.13
N LYS A 251 -20.40 17.46 13.29
CA LYS A 251 -21.01 18.76 13.58
C LYS A 251 -20.96 19.17 15.05
N SER A 252 -20.86 18.20 15.96
CA SER A 252 -20.87 18.46 17.40
C SER A 252 -19.49 18.64 18.02
N THR A 253 -18.42 18.27 17.31
CA THR A 253 -17.06 18.33 17.85
C THR A 253 -16.37 19.66 17.55
N ASP A 254 -15.75 20.23 18.59
CA ASP A 254 -14.86 21.39 18.48
C ASP A 254 -13.39 20.97 18.26
N LEU A 255 -13.09 19.66 18.25
CA LEU A 255 -11.73 19.13 18.10
C LEU A 255 -11.35 19.04 16.62
N GLU A 256 -10.33 19.80 16.21
CA GLU A 256 -9.84 19.81 14.83
C GLU A 256 -9.27 18.46 14.33
N GLU A 257 -8.91 17.56 15.24
CA GLU A 257 -8.38 16.22 14.92
C GLU A 257 -9.47 15.16 14.70
N GLU A 258 -10.70 15.37 15.18
CA GLU A 258 -11.79 14.39 15.07
C GLU A 258 -12.34 14.18 13.64
N PRO A 259 -12.30 15.17 12.72
CA PRO A 259 -12.57 14.93 11.30
C PRO A 259 -11.62 13.92 10.63
N VAL A 260 -10.41 13.73 11.19
CA VAL A 260 -9.37 12.81 10.69
C VAL A 260 -9.80 11.37 11.02
N GLY A 261 -10.61 10.81 10.14
CA GLY A 261 -11.18 9.47 10.27
C GLY A 261 -12.68 9.43 10.00
N ILE A 262 -13.40 10.51 10.33
CA ILE A 262 -14.82 10.66 9.98
C ILE A 262 -14.99 10.87 8.48
N ILE A 263 -14.31 11.87 7.89
CA ILE A 263 -14.50 12.25 6.49
C ILE A 263 -14.25 11.07 5.52
N PRO A 264 -13.13 10.31 5.61
CA PRO A 264 -12.94 9.12 4.78
C PRO A 264 -14.06 8.08 4.93
N SER A 265 -14.62 7.96 6.14
CA SER A 265 -15.63 6.96 6.48
C SER A 265 -17.01 7.30 5.92
N LEU A 266 -17.33 8.59 5.74
CA LEU A 266 -18.58 9.01 5.11
C LEU A 266 -18.72 8.39 3.71
N GLY A 267 -17.64 8.40 2.92
CA GLY A 267 -17.61 7.81 1.57
C GLY A 267 -17.65 6.29 1.52
N SER A 268 -17.52 5.60 2.66
CA SER A 268 -17.48 4.13 2.71
C SER A 268 -18.86 3.47 2.62
N VAL A 269 -19.96 4.23 2.62
CA VAL A 269 -21.32 3.72 2.38
C VAL A 269 -21.43 3.05 1.00
N ARG A 270 -22.35 2.09 0.84
CA ARG A 270 -22.45 1.25 -0.36
C ARG A 270 -23.71 1.55 -1.20
N GLU A 271 -24.72 2.13 -0.57
CA GLU A 271 -26.01 2.42 -1.14
C GLU A 271 -25.93 3.65 -2.07
N PRO A 272 -26.43 3.59 -3.32
CA PRO A 272 -26.32 4.68 -4.29
C PRO A 272 -26.85 6.03 -3.79
N GLU A 273 -27.95 6.04 -3.04
CA GLU A 273 -28.54 7.27 -2.52
C GLU A 273 -27.69 7.89 -1.40
N LEU A 274 -27.08 7.07 -0.55
CA LEU A 274 -26.16 7.55 0.48
C LEU A 274 -24.86 8.07 -0.14
N ILE A 275 -24.36 7.42 -1.19
CA ILE A 275 -23.19 7.90 -1.94
C ILE A 275 -23.46 9.29 -2.53
N LYS A 276 -24.64 9.52 -3.12
CA LYS A 276 -25.02 10.86 -3.62
C LYS A 276 -25.08 11.88 -2.49
N GLN A 277 -25.70 11.54 -1.36
CA GLN A 277 -25.75 12.41 -0.18
C GLN A 277 -24.35 12.82 0.29
N VAL A 278 -23.40 11.88 0.30
CA VAL A 278 -22.01 12.14 0.69
C VAL A 278 -21.29 13.03 -0.34
N LEU A 279 -21.51 12.79 -1.63
CA LEU A 279 -20.96 13.64 -2.70
C LEU A 279 -21.49 15.08 -2.57
N GLU A 280 -22.79 15.26 -2.33
CA GLU A 280 -23.38 16.59 -2.10
C GLU A 280 -22.81 17.25 -0.85
N LEU A 281 -22.66 16.49 0.25
CA LEU A 281 -22.04 16.96 1.49
C LEU A 281 -20.60 17.43 1.26
N SER A 282 -19.84 16.79 0.36
CA SER A 282 -18.46 17.17 0.04
C SER A 282 -18.30 18.59 -0.54
N MET A 283 -19.39 19.17 -1.07
CA MET A 283 -19.45 20.53 -1.61
C MET A 283 -20.12 21.53 -0.66
N SER A 284 -20.61 21.07 0.49
CA SER A 284 -21.25 21.93 1.50
C SER A 284 -20.21 22.66 2.35
N ASN A 285 -20.67 23.63 3.16
CA ASN A 285 -19.80 24.31 4.13
C ASN A 285 -19.47 23.43 5.35
N ASP A 286 -20.11 22.26 5.51
CA ASP A 286 -19.83 21.32 6.59
C ASP A 286 -18.50 20.57 6.37
N ILE A 287 -18.00 20.51 5.13
CA ILE A 287 -16.72 19.89 4.77
C ILE A 287 -15.77 20.97 4.24
N ARG A 288 -14.57 21.07 4.83
CA ARG A 288 -13.54 22.00 4.37
C ARG A 288 -13.14 21.66 2.92
N SER A 289 -12.89 22.67 2.09
CA SER A 289 -12.56 22.46 0.67
C SER A 289 -11.33 21.57 0.43
N GLN A 290 -10.36 21.58 1.35
CA GLN A 290 -9.20 20.69 1.31
C GLN A 290 -9.57 19.20 1.50
N ASP A 291 -10.64 18.90 2.24
CA ASP A 291 -11.06 17.54 2.59
C ASP A 291 -12.09 16.95 1.61
N MET A 292 -12.57 17.75 0.66
CA MET A 292 -13.49 17.31 -0.40
C MET A 292 -12.94 16.10 -1.16
N ASP A 293 -11.65 16.10 -1.54
CA ASP A 293 -11.05 15.02 -2.33
C ASP A 293 -11.09 13.69 -1.58
N THR A 294 -10.87 13.73 -0.27
CA THR A 294 -10.94 12.56 0.61
C THR A 294 -12.36 11.99 0.66
N CYS A 295 -13.37 12.86 0.75
CA CYS A 295 -14.78 12.45 0.75
C CYS A 295 -15.18 11.80 -0.58
N VAL A 296 -14.82 12.44 -1.70
CA VAL A 296 -15.07 11.90 -3.06
C VAL A 296 -14.31 10.59 -3.28
N ALA A 297 -13.05 10.49 -2.83
CA ALA A 297 -12.24 9.29 -2.96
C ALA A 297 -12.86 8.09 -2.22
N GLY A 298 -13.44 8.30 -1.03
CA GLY A 298 -14.15 7.25 -0.30
C GLY A 298 -15.27 6.61 -1.13
N CYS A 299 -16.03 7.44 -1.86
CA CYS A 299 -17.14 6.98 -2.73
C CYS A 299 -16.68 6.12 -3.91
N LEU A 300 -15.39 6.07 -4.25
CA LEU A 300 -14.86 5.28 -5.38
C LEU A 300 -14.74 3.78 -5.09
N ALA A 301 -15.11 3.35 -3.88
CA ALA A 301 -14.93 1.97 -3.42
C ALA A 301 -15.87 0.94 -4.08
N THR A 302 -16.91 1.35 -4.81
CA THR A 302 -17.80 0.46 -5.57
C THR A 302 -17.85 0.85 -7.04
N ALA A 303 -18.17 -0.10 -7.94
CA ALA A 303 -18.42 0.21 -9.35
C ALA A 303 -19.46 1.34 -9.51
N LYS A 304 -20.58 1.25 -8.75
CA LYS A 304 -21.62 2.27 -8.82
C LYS A 304 -21.18 3.62 -8.27
N GLY A 305 -20.40 3.63 -7.19
CA GLY A 305 -19.85 4.84 -6.60
C GLY A 305 -18.87 5.55 -7.53
N LYS A 306 -18.04 4.81 -8.30
CA LYS A 306 -17.19 5.38 -9.35
C LYS A 306 -17.99 6.11 -10.42
N GLU A 307 -19.07 5.51 -10.91
CA GLU A 307 -19.97 6.15 -11.89
C GLU A 307 -20.59 7.43 -11.31
N LEU A 308 -21.15 7.35 -10.10
CA LEU A 308 -21.81 8.49 -9.45
C LEU A 308 -20.84 9.64 -9.18
N ALA A 309 -19.65 9.33 -8.67
CA ALA A 309 -18.60 10.32 -8.42
C ALA A 309 -18.11 10.97 -9.72
N TRP A 310 -17.96 10.20 -10.80
CA TRP A 310 -17.57 10.74 -12.10
C TRP A 310 -18.61 11.71 -12.67
N GLU A 311 -19.89 11.33 -12.65
CA GLU A 311 -20.97 12.22 -13.07
C GLU A 311 -21.05 13.47 -12.20
N PHE A 312 -20.93 13.31 -10.89
CA PHE A 312 -20.90 14.42 -9.94
C PHE A 312 -19.77 15.42 -10.24
N VAL A 313 -18.54 14.93 -10.46
CA VAL A 313 -17.39 15.77 -10.79
C VAL A 313 -17.60 16.50 -12.11
N LYS A 314 -18.12 15.83 -13.15
CA LYS A 314 -18.43 16.49 -14.44
C LYS A 314 -19.45 17.61 -14.29
N GLN A 315 -20.53 17.36 -13.55
CA GLN A 315 -21.60 18.33 -13.32
C GLN A 315 -21.11 19.54 -12.50
N ASN A 316 -20.23 19.31 -11.53
CA ASN A 316 -19.73 20.33 -10.61
C ASN A 316 -18.34 20.88 -10.97
N TRP A 317 -17.78 20.52 -12.13
CA TRP A 317 -16.39 20.80 -12.49
C TRP A 317 -15.99 22.28 -12.34
N LYS A 318 -16.88 23.21 -12.75
CA LYS A 318 -16.63 24.65 -12.62
C LYS A 318 -16.52 25.09 -11.15
N ALA A 319 -17.36 24.55 -10.27
CA ALA A 319 -17.35 24.86 -8.84
C ALA A 319 -16.11 24.25 -8.15
N ILE A 320 -15.82 22.97 -8.42
CA ILE A 320 -14.63 22.28 -7.92
C ILE A 320 -13.35 23.03 -8.33
N LYS A 321 -13.24 23.40 -9.62
CA LYS A 321 -12.09 24.16 -10.12
C LYS A 321 -11.94 25.50 -9.39
N ARG A 322 -13.04 26.20 -9.09
CA ARG A 322 -13.01 27.47 -8.35
C ARG A 322 -12.50 27.27 -6.92
N LEU A 323 -13.01 26.26 -6.21
CA LEU A 323 -12.60 25.93 -4.84
C LEU A 323 -11.11 25.57 -4.75
N ARG A 324 -10.57 24.91 -5.79
CA ARG A 324 -9.15 24.51 -5.88
C ARG A 324 -8.21 25.66 -6.29
N LEU A 325 -8.66 26.60 -7.12
CA LEU A 325 -7.86 27.76 -7.52
C LEU A 325 -7.56 28.71 -6.34
N THR A 326 -8.44 28.75 -5.33
CA THR A 326 -8.24 29.58 -4.12
C THR A 326 -7.11 29.05 -3.23
N LEU A 327 -6.73 27.77 -3.35
CA LEU A 327 -5.65 27.14 -2.57
C LEU A 327 -4.24 27.39 -3.13
N ILE A 328 -4.09 27.90 -4.36
CA ILE A 328 -2.77 28.14 -4.99
C ILE A 328 -2.22 29.56 -4.69
N VAL A 329 -2.92 30.38 -3.90
CA VAL A 329 -2.52 31.79 -3.68
C VAL A 329 -1.60 32.01 -2.46
N LEU A 330 -1.21 30.97 -1.71
CA LEU A 330 -0.30 31.14 -0.55
C LEU A 330 0.82 30.10 -0.51
N THR A 331 1.69 30.09 -1.53
CA THR A 331 3.14 29.84 -1.37
C THR A 331 3.84 30.21 -2.68
N THR A 332 4.07 31.51 -2.88
CA THR A 332 5.20 32.00 -3.68
C THR A 332 6.20 32.60 -2.71
N TRP A 333 7.25 31.85 -2.41
CA TRP A 333 8.56 32.35 -1.97
C TRP A 333 9.63 31.42 -2.53
#